data_AF-A0A5C9BEM8-F1
#
_entry.id   AF-A0A5C9BEM8-F1
#
_cell.length_a   1.000
_cell.length_b   1.000
_cell.length_c   1.000
_cell.angle_alpha   90.00
_cell.angle_beta   90.00
_cell.angle_gamma   90.00
#
_symmetry.space_group_name_H-M   'P 1'
#
loop_
_entity.id
_entity.type
_entity.pdbx_description
1 polymer ?
#
loop_
_entity_poly.entity_id
_entity_poly.type
_entity_poly.pdbx_seq_one_letter_code
_entity_poly.pdbx_strand_id
1 'polypeptide(L)'
;MIRFFRHYIPVSMLVLTLAEFVLFLAIGFFVSEHYTRSTHAVAAHATVYKPWLFALVLTLIHSAAGLYDWEWTKGLNSLLLRIAGGMLVAAAVLMPGSHAFPGWFPENLELLAGLAMAGFSALLIRLLFME
;
A
#
# COMPACT_ATOMS: atom_id res chain seq x y z
N MET A 1 13.33 -4.01 20.76
CA MET A 1 13.59 -2.78 19.98
C MET A 1 14.78 -3.07 19.08
N ILE A 2 14.69 -2.77 17.77
CA ILE A 2 15.78 -3.00 16.82
C ILE A 2 16.41 -1.65 16.48
N ARG A 3 17.75 -1.57 16.51
CA ARG A 3 18.48 -0.31 16.35
C ARG A 3 18.84 -0.09 14.87
N PHE A 4 18.15 0.81 14.19
CA PHE A 4 18.54 1.33 12.87
C PHE A 4 19.05 2.78 13.02
N PHE A 5 20.27 3.06 12.58
CA PHE A 5 20.83 4.42 12.39
C PHE A 5 20.43 5.48 13.44
N ARG A 6 20.61 5.19 14.75
CA ARG A 6 20.28 6.08 15.90
C ARG A 6 18.79 6.37 16.16
N HIS A 7 17.85 5.85 15.39
CA HIS A 7 16.41 6.00 15.65
C HIS A 7 15.82 4.73 16.29
N TYR A 8 15.03 4.91 17.36
CA TYR A 8 14.35 3.81 18.05
C TYR A 8 13.00 3.55 17.39
N ILE A 9 12.93 2.52 16.54
CA ILE A 9 11.65 2.06 15.99
C ILE A 9 11.08 1.00 16.97
N PRO A 10 9.89 1.22 17.54
CA PRO A 10 9.25 0.23 18.39
C PRO A 10 8.93 -1.03 17.57
N VAL A 11 9.15 -2.21 18.17
CA VAL A 11 8.97 -3.50 17.49
C VAL A 11 7.53 -3.66 16.99
N SER A 12 6.55 -3.14 17.74
CA SER A 12 5.14 -3.13 17.35
C SER A 12 4.91 -2.40 16.02
N MET A 13 5.56 -1.26 15.78
CA MET A 13 5.42 -0.54 14.51
C MET A 13 6.08 -1.30 13.36
N LEU A 14 7.22 -1.95 13.60
CA LEU A 14 7.87 -2.77 12.57
C LEU A 14 7.00 -3.98 12.19
N VAL A 15 6.37 -4.63 13.18
CA VAL A 15 5.40 -5.71 12.96
C VAL A 15 4.17 -5.20 12.22
N LEU A 16 3.66 -4.01 12.56
CA LEU A 16 2.53 -3.38 11.85
C LEU A 16 2.87 -3.10 10.38
N THR A 17 4.04 -2.51 10.11
CA THR A 17 4.52 -2.26 8.74
C THR A 17 4.64 -3.57 7.96
N LEU A 18 5.17 -4.62 8.57
CA LEU A 18 5.29 -5.94 7.92
C LEU A 18 3.92 -6.56 7.65
N ALA A 19 3.01 -6.52 8.62
CA ALA A 19 1.65 -7.04 8.47
C ALA A 19 0.89 -6.32 7.36
N GLU A 20 1.01 -4.99 7.28
CA GLU A 20 0.41 -4.20 6.21
C GLU A 20 1.03 -4.45 4.85
N PHE A 21 2.35 -4.61 4.79
CA PHE A 21 3.01 -5.02 3.56
C PHE A 21 2.46 -6.35 3.05
N VAL A 22 2.32 -7.36 3.92
CA VAL A 22 1.72 -8.66 3.56
C VAL A 22 0.27 -8.51 3.13
N LEU A 23 -0.50 -7.65 3.80
CA LEU A 23 -1.89 -7.37 3.44
C LEU A 23 -2.00 -6.68 2.07
N PHE A 24 -1.21 -5.65 1.80
CA PHE A 24 -1.19 -4.99 0.50
C PHE A 24 -0.72 -5.94 -0.60
N LEU A 25 0.22 -6.84 -0.30
CA LEU A 25 0.64 -7.89 -1.22
C LEU A 25 -0.51 -8.84 -1.54
N ALA A 26 -1.27 -9.28 -0.53
CA ALA A 26 -2.46 -10.12 -0.71
C ALA A 26 -3.55 -9.41 -1.52
N ILE A 27 -3.81 -8.13 -1.24
CA ILE A 27 -4.73 -7.30 -2.04
C ILE A 27 -4.24 -7.21 -3.48
N GLY A 28 -2.94 -6.97 -3.69
CA GLY A 28 -2.33 -6.91 -5.02
C GLY A 28 -2.55 -8.21 -5.80
N PHE A 29 -2.31 -9.38 -5.18
CA PHE A 29 -2.57 -10.67 -5.82
C PHE A 29 -4.05 -10.86 -6.14
N PHE A 30 -4.93 -10.62 -5.16
CA PHE A 30 -6.37 -10.75 -5.32
C PHE A 30 -6.88 -9.91 -6.49
N VAL A 31 -6.51 -8.63 -6.51
CA VAL A 31 -6.98 -7.70 -7.52
C VAL A 31 -6.38 -8.01 -8.89
N SER A 32 -5.10 -8.43 -8.95
CA SER A 32 -4.50 -8.89 -10.20
C SER A 32 -5.23 -10.10 -10.78
N GLU A 33 -5.60 -11.08 -9.96
CA GLU A 33 -6.31 -12.27 -10.41
C GLU A 33 -7.74 -11.96 -10.90
N HIS A 34 -8.45 -11.06 -10.22
CA HIS A 34 -9.87 -10.81 -10.49
C HIS A 34 -10.13 -9.72 -11.55
N TYR A 35 -9.19 -8.78 -11.72
CA TYR A 35 -9.37 -7.62 -12.61
C TYR A 35 -8.40 -7.59 -13.79
N THR A 36 -7.37 -8.45 -13.83
CA THR A 36 -6.58 -8.64 -15.05
C THR A 36 -7.45 -9.31 -16.09
N ARG A 37 -7.97 -8.51 -17.03
CA ARG A 37 -8.56 -9.06 -18.26
C ARG A 37 -7.52 -9.93 -18.94
N SER A 38 -7.95 -11.12 -19.34
CA SER A 38 -7.21 -12.16 -20.05
C SER A 38 -6.70 -11.76 -21.45
N THR A 39 -6.39 -10.49 -21.69
CA THR A 39 -6.04 -9.97 -23.02
C THR A 39 -4.58 -10.17 -23.40
N HIS A 40 -3.69 -10.59 -22.50
CA HIS A 40 -2.31 -10.93 -22.87
C HIS A 40 -1.80 -12.17 -22.14
N ALA A 41 -2.01 -13.34 -22.74
CA ALA A 41 -1.37 -14.62 -22.36
C ALA A 41 0.17 -14.62 -22.53
N VAL A 42 0.78 -13.51 -22.92
CA VAL A 42 2.21 -13.40 -23.29
C VAL A 42 3.11 -12.98 -22.10
N ALA A 43 2.56 -12.54 -20.97
CA ALA A 43 3.35 -11.88 -19.91
C ALA A 43 3.28 -12.56 -18.53
N ALA A 44 3.39 -13.90 -18.46
CA ALA A 44 3.38 -14.64 -17.20
C ALA A 44 4.47 -14.20 -16.18
N HIS A 45 5.53 -13.54 -16.63
CA HIS A 45 6.57 -13.00 -15.74
C HIS A 45 6.26 -11.58 -15.26
N ALA A 46 5.53 -10.76 -16.04
CA ALA A 46 5.20 -9.40 -15.65
C ALA A 46 4.13 -9.36 -14.55
N THR A 47 3.17 -10.28 -14.60
CA THR A 47 2.10 -10.42 -13.60
C THR A 47 2.63 -10.71 -12.19
N VAL A 48 3.79 -11.35 -12.07
CA VAL A 48 4.41 -11.65 -10.77
C VAL A 48 4.87 -10.38 -10.06
N TYR A 49 5.34 -9.35 -10.77
CA TYR A 49 5.91 -8.16 -10.14
C TYR A 49 4.86 -7.13 -9.69
N LYS A 50 3.66 -7.14 -10.28
CA LYS A 50 2.62 -6.15 -9.98
C LYS A 50 2.24 -6.09 -8.50
N PRO A 51 1.92 -7.22 -7.82
CA PRO A 51 1.52 -7.19 -6.42
C PRO A 51 2.65 -6.70 -5.51
N TRP A 52 3.90 -7.07 -5.84
CA TRP A 52 5.08 -6.68 -5.08
C TRP A 52 5.34 -5.18 -5.17
N LEU A 53 5.35 -4.61 -6.37
CA LEU A 53 5.55 -3.17 -6.57
C LEU A 53 4.40 -2.37 -5.96
N PHE A 54 3.17 -2.84 -6.09
CA PHE A 54 2.01 -2.24 -5.46
C PHE A 54 2.17 -2.17 -3.92
N ALA A 55 2.45 -3.32 -3.29
CA ALA A 55 2.63 -3.39 -1.84
C ALA A 55 3.80 -2.52 -1.37
N LEU A 56 4.93 -2.59 -2.08
CA LEU A 56 6.13 -1.84 -1.73
C LEU A 56 5.90 -0.33 -1.81
N VAL A 57 5.29 0.16 -2.89
CA VAL A 57 4.98 1.59 -3.05
C VAL A 57 4.03 2.07 -1.95
N LEU A 58 2.96 1.33 -1.67
CA LEU A 58 2.01 1.70 -0.60
C LEU A 58 2.67 1.69 0.77
N THR A 59 3.42 0.65 1.11
CA THR A 59 4.11 0.56 2.41
C THR A 59 5.11 1.69 2.59
N LEU A 60 5.89 2.04 1.55
CA LEU A 60 6.84 3.16 1.62
C LEU A 60 6.11 4.50 1.77
N ILE A 61 5.04 4.73 1.02
CA ILE A 61 4.28 5.99 1.09
C ILE A 61 3.57 6.12 2.44
N HIS A 62 2.97 5.04 2.95
CA HIS A 62 2.38 5.04 4.29
C HIS A 62 3.43 5.28 5.38
N SER A 63 4.64 4.73 5.19
CA SER A 63 5.76 5.02 6.08
C SER A 63 6.16 6.50 6.03
N ALA A 64 6.26 7.08 4.84
CA ALA A 64 6.60 8.49 4.64
C ALA A 64 5.50 9.44 5.15
N ALA A 65 4.23 9.03 5.08
CA ALA A 65 3.09 9.76 5.63
C ALA A 65 3.01 9.69 7.18
N GLY A 66 3.96 9.01 7.83
CA GLY A 66 4.00 8.89 9.29
C GLY A 66 2.87 8.03 9.84
N LEU A 67 2.34 7.07 9.07
CA LEU A 67 1.31 6.14 9.53
C LEU A 67 1.88 4.99 10.39
N TYR A 68 3.21 4.90 10.54
CA TYR A 68 3.90 3.98 11.45
C TYR A 68 4.60 4.71 12.60
N ASP A 69 4.22 5.96 12.87
CA ASP A 69 4.69 6.75 14.01
C ASP A 69 3.56 6.93 15.04
N TRP A 70 3.87 6.94 16.33
CA TRP A 70 2.88 7.03 17.41
C TRP A 70 1.92 8.21 17.26
N GLU A 71 2.36 9.28 16.58
CA GLU A 71 1.54 10.44 16.28
C GLU A 71 0.27 10.17 15.45
N TRP A 72 0.17 9.05 14.73
CA TRP A 72 -1.03 8.73 13.96
C TRP A 72 -2.27 8.52 14.86
N THR A 73 -2.08 8.22 16.15
CA THR A 73 -3.16 8.09 17.14
C THR A 73 -3.78 9.45 17.53
N LYS A 74 -3.12 10.57 17.21
CA LYS A 74 -3.56 11.92 17.60
C LYS A 74 -4.63 12.46 16.65
N GLY A 75 -5.88 12.01 16.85
CA GLY A 75 -7.08 12.61 16.30
C GLY A 75 -7.50 12.10 14.91
N LEU A 76 -8.79 11.83 14.77
CA LEU A 76 -9.40 11.24 13.56
C LEU A 76 -9.14 12.07 12.28
N ASN A 77 -9.23 13.40 12.37
CA ASN A 77 -9.02 14.27 11.21
C ASN A 77 -7.58 14.21 10.69
N SER A 78 -6.59 14.15 11.60
CA SER A 78 -5.18 14.00 11.24
C SER A 78 -4.94 12.65 10.55
N LEU A 79 -5.52 11.58 11.12
CA LEU A 79 -5.45 10.24 10.54
C LEU A 79 -6.05 10.19 9.13
N LEU A 80 -7.27 10.70 8.95
CA LEU A 80 -7.95 10.73 7.65
C LEU A 80 -7.14 11.52 6.63
N LEU A 81 -6.55 12.64 7.02
CA LEU A 81 -5.70 13.45 6.13
C LEU A 81 -4.42 12.73 5.73
N ARG A 82 -3.76 12.02 6.66
CA ARG A 82 -2.56 11.22 6.39
C ARG A 82 -2.87 10.04 5.45
N ILE A 83 -3.98 9.34 5.67
CA ILE A 83 -4.42 8.25 4.79
C ILE A 83 -4.79 8.80 3.41
N ALA A 84 -5.66 9.80 3.34
CA ALA A 84 -6.08 10.38 2.06
C ALA A 84 -4.89 10.96 1.29
N GLY A 85 -4.00 11.69 1.96
CA GLY A 85 -2.76 12.20 1.38
C GLY A 85 -1.83 11.09 0.88
N GLY A 86 -1.62 10.05 1.70
CA GLY A 86 -0.84 8.88 1.30
C GLY A 86 -1.42 8.16 0.08
N MET A 87 -2.75 8.00 0.05
CA MET A 87 -3.45 7.39 -1.08
C MET A 87 -3.37 8.22 -2.36
N LEU A 88 -3.46 9.56 -2.26
CA LEU A 88 -3.29 10.46 -3.40
C LEU A 88 -1.86 10.39 -3.94
N VAL A 89 -0.85 10.38 -3.06
CA VAL A 89 0.55 10.23 -3.48
C VAL A 89 0.78 8.84 -4.09
N ALA A 90 0.19 7.78 -3.54
CA ALA A 90 0.27 6.44 -4.11
C ALA A 90 -0.36 6.37 -5.50
N ALA A 91 -1.54 6.96 -5.69
CA ALA A 91 -2.16 7.08 -7.01
C ALA A 91 -1.28 7.88 -7.98
N ALA A 92 -0.70 8.99 -7.54
CA ALA A 92 0.18 9.83 -8.34
C ALA A 92 1.50 9.14 -8.75
N VAL A 93 1.94 8.12 -8.01
CA VAL A 93 3.12 7.30 -8.37
C VAL A 93 2.73 6.10 -9.23
N LEU A 94 1.70 5.35 -8.82
CA LEU A 94 1.31 4.10 -9.47
C LEU A 94 0.64 4.33 -10.84
N MET A 95 -0.10 5.42 -11.01
CA MET A 95 -0.81 5.70 -12.27
C MET A 95 0.16 6.07 -13.41
N PRO A 96 1.13 6.99 -13.24
CA PRO A 96 2.18 7.16 -14.25
C PRO A 96 3.06 5.92 -14.41
N GLY A 97 3.32 5.19 -13.32
CA GLY A 97 4.07 3.93 -13.35
C GLY A 97 3.43 2.89 -14.26
N SER A 98 2.10 2.74 -14.22
CA SER A 98 1.36 1.81 -15.08
C SER A 98 1.32 2.23 -16.55
N HIS A 99 1.37 3.53 -16.83
CA HIS A 99 1.51 4.03 -18.21
C HIS A 99 2.93 3.86 -18.77
N ALA A 100 3.96 4.10 -17.95
CA ALA A 100 5.36 4.03 -18.38
C ALA A 100 5.89 2.58 -18.48
N PHE A 101 5.47 1.71 -17.56
CA PHE A 101 5.90 0.31 -17.47
C PHE A 101 4.70 -0.63 -17.40
N PRO A 102 3.94 -0.76 -18.51
CA PRO A 102 2.80 -1.66 -18.56
C PRO A 102 3.24 -3.10 -18.25
N GLY A 103 2.46 -3.78 -17.41
CA GLY A 103 2.80 -5.10 -16.88
C GLY A 103 3.58 -5.11 -15.57
N TRP A 104 4.27 -4.04 -15.16
CA TRP A 104 4.97 -4.01 -13.85
C TRP A 104 4.11 -3.40 -12.75
N PHE A 105 3.14 -2.58 -13.11
CA PHE A 105 2.20 -1.96 -12.17
C PHE A 105 0.77 -2.43 -12.41
N PRO A 106 -0.12 -2.32 -11.41
CA PRO A 106 -1.55 -2.52 -11.59
C PRO A 106 -2.13 -1.54 -12.62
N GLU A 107 -3.04 -2.01 -13.46
CA GLU A 107 -3.61 -1.22 -14.57
C GLU A 107 -5.13 -1.00 -14.43
N ASN A 108 -5.61 0.19 -14.80
CA ASN A 108 -7.03 0.50 -14.90
C ASN A 108 -7.85 0.13 -13.65
N LEU A 109 -8.80 -0.80 -13.78
CA LEU A 109 -9.65 -1.30 -12.69
C LEU A 109 -8.84 -2.05 -11.62
N GLU A 110 -7.74 -2.70 -11.99
CA GLU A 110 -6.83 -3.35 -11.03
C GLU A 110 -6.25 -2.29 -10.08
N LEU A 111 -5.78 -1.17 -10.63
CA LEU A 111 -5.24 -0.08 -9.82
C LEU A 111 -6.31 0.56 -8.93
N LEU A 112 -7.49 0.84 -9.49
CA LEU A 112 -8.57 1.51 -8.77
C LEU A 112 -9.12 0.63 -7.63
N ALA A 113 -9.38 -0.65 -7.90
CA ALA A 113 -9.83 -1.60 -6.89
C ALA A 113 -8.75 -1.82 -5.82
N GLY A 114 -7.49 -1.96 -6.21
CA GLY A 114 -6.36 -2.11 -5.29
C GLY A 114 -6.24 -0.92 -4.35
N LEU A 115 -6.24 0.31 -4.89
CA LEU A 115 -6.19 1.53 -4.08
C LEU A 115 -7.39 1.65 -3.14
N ALA A 116 -8.60 1.35 -3.60
CA ALA A 116 -9.80 1.39 -2.76
C ALA A 116 -9.73 0.38 -1.61
N MET A 117 -9.36 -0.88 -1.90
CA MET A 117 -9.21 -1.92 -0.89
C MET A 117 -8.09 -1.60 0.11
N ALA A 118 -6.93 -1.17 -0.38
CA ALA A 118 -5.79 -0.80 0.46
C ALA A 118 -6.08 0.40 1.36
N GLY A 119 -6.73 1.44 0.81
CA GLY A 119 -7.15 2.60 1.58
C GLY A 119 -8.18 2.26 2.66
N PHE A 120 -9.17 1.43 2.31
CA PHE A 120 -10.18 0.97 3.26
C PHE A 120 -9.59 0.08 4.36
N SER A 121 -8.72 -0.88 3.99
CA SER A 121 -8.05 -1.73 4.96
C SER A 121 -7.14 -0.92 5.87
N ALA A 122 -6.42 0.07 5.31
CA ALA A 122 -5.57 0.95 6.09
C ALA A 122 -6.39 1.72 7.13
N LEU A 123 -7.53 2.28 6.72
CA LEU A 123 -8.46 2.97 7.61
C LEU A 123 -8.97 2.05 8.72
N LEU A 124 -9.49 0.86 8.38
CA LEU A 124 -10.01 -0.09 9.36
C LEU A 124 -8.97 -0.52 10.38
N ILE A 125 -7.74 -0.80 9.94
CA ILE A 125 -6.64 -1.16 10.84
C ILE A 125 -6.42 -0.03 11.86
N ARG A 126 -6.32 1.22 11.43
CA ARG A 126 -6.07 2.33 12.39
C ARG A 126 -7.26 2.58 13.29
N LEU A 127 -8.49 2.47 12.79
CA LEU A 127 -9.68 2.60 13.61
C LEU A 127 -9.77 1.53 14.70
N LEU A 128 -9.26 0.31 14.45
CA LEU A 128 -9.21 -0.76 15.46
C LEU A 128 -8.28 -0.43 16.64
N PHE A 129 -7.23 0.35 16.37
CA PHE A 129 -6.19 0.71 17.34
C PHE A 129 -6.30 2.17 17.83
N MET A 130 -7.35 2.88 17.43
CA MET A 130 -7.63 4.24 17.91
C MET A 130 -8.39 4.14 19.23
N GLU A 131 -7.73 4.54 20.33
CA GLU A 131 -8.32 4.71 21.66
C GLU A 131 -8.75 6.16 21.90
#